data_AF-A0A0A6URX0-F1
#
_entry.id   AF-A0A0A6URX0-F1
#
_cell.length_a   1.000
_cell.length_b   1.000
_cell.length_c   1.000
_cell.angle_alpha   90.00
_cell.angle_beta   90.00
_cell.angle_gamma   90.00
#
_symmetry.space_group_name_H-M   'P 1'
#
loop_
_entity.id
_entity.type
_entity.pdbx_description
1 polymer ?
#
loop_
_entity_poly.entity_id
_entity_poly.type
_entity_poly.pdbx_seq_one_letter_code
_entity_poly.pdbx_strand_id
1 'polypeptide(L)'
;MALPQVAPVETPEIEEVPAEDRPWVTIVWDDPVNLMSYVTWVFQKLFGYNKEKAEKLMMDVHTKGKAVVSTGARERMEMDANQLHGYGLWATVDRG
;
A
#
# COMPACT_ATOMS: atom_id res chain seq x y z
N MET A 1 -7.56 -45.44 -35.96
CA MET A 1 -6.72 -44.47 -35.25
C MET A 1 -7.62 -43.65 -34.36
N ALA A 2 -7.42 -43.67 -33.04
CA ALA A 2 -8.20 -42.90 -32.07
C ALA A 2 -7.51 -41.56 -31.82
N LEU A 3 -8.27 -40.46 -31.81
CA LEU A 3 -7.75 -39.12 -31.52
C LEU A 3 -7.52 -38.98 -30.00
N PRO A 4 -6.40 -38.40 -29.56
CA PRO A 4 -6.16 -38.16 -28.14
C PRO A 4 -7.14 -37.09 -27.63
N GLN A 5 -7.85 -37.42 -26.57
CA GLN A 5 -8.76 -36.50 -25.88
C GLN A 5 -7.92 -35.64 -24.94
N VAL A 6 -7.91 -34.33 -25.16
CA VAL A 6 -7.21 -33.36 -24.30
C VAL A 6 -8.07 -33.15 -23.06
N ALA A 7 -7.56 -33.53 -21.89
CA ALA A 7 -8.23 -33.27 -20.62
C ALA A 7 -8.24 -31.75 -20.32
N PRO A 8 -9.31 -31.19 -19.74
CA PRO A 8 -9.33 -29.79 -19.34
C PRO A 8 -8.25 -29.55 -18.29
N VAL A 9 -7.41 -28.55 -18.51
CA VAL A 9 -6.48 -28.05 -17.50
C VAL A 9 -7.33 -27.31 -16.47
N GLU A 10 -7.39 -27.84 -15.25
CA GLU A 10 -7.99 -27.15 -14.10
C GLU A 10 -7.23 -25.82 -13.92
N THR A 11 -7.95 -24.72 -14.14
CA THR A 11 -7.45 -23.39 -13.85
C THR A 11 -7.45 -23.26 -12.33
N PRO A 12 -6.34 -22.87 -11.67
CA PRO A 12 -6.35 -22.70 -10.24
C PRO A 12 -7.39 -21.64 -9.89
N GLU A 13 -8.43 -22.04 -9.15
CA GLU A 13 -9.39 -21.12 -8.55
C GLU A 13 -8.62 -20.18 -7.63
N ILE A 14 -8.55 -18.92 -8.03
CA ILE A 14 -8.03 -17.86 -7.16
C ILE A 14 -9.09 -17.68 -6.10
N GLU A 15 -8.85 -18.21 -4.91
CA GLU A 15 -9.75 -18.07 -3.76
C GLU A 15 -9.81 -16.59 -3.39
N GLU A 16 -10.88 -15.91 -3.82
CA GLU A 16 -11.09 -14.49 -3.52
C GLU A 16 -11.36 -14.34 -2.03
N VAL A 17 -10.43 -13.71 -1.31
CA VAL A 17 -10.62 -13.36 0.11
C VAL A 17 -11.85 -12.44 0.21
N PRO A 18 -12.87 -12.81 1.03
CA PRO A 18 -14.06 -11.98 1.22
C PRO A 18 -13.66 -10.55 1.57
N ALA A 19 -14.36 -9.57 1.01
CA ALA A 19 -14.08 -8.15 1.27
C ALA A 19 -14.11 -7.80 2.77
N GLU A 20 -14.83 -8.60 3.57
CA GLU A 20 -14.92 -8.46 5.02
C GLU A 20 -13.60 -8.78 5.76
N ASP A 21 -12.77 -9.65 5.20
CA ASP A 21 -11.55 -10.14 5.84
C ASP A 21 -10.29 -9.37 5.44
N ARG A 22 -10.40 -8.42 4.50
CA ARG A 22 -9.25 -7.66 4.02
C ARG A 22 -8.80 -6.63 5.06
N PRO A 23 -7.49 -6.58 5.38
CA PRO A 23 -6.97 -5.60 6.32
C PRO A 23 -7.09 -4.18 5.75
N TRP A 24 -7.21 -3.20 6.63
CA TRP A 24 -7.20 -1.80 6.24
C TRP A 24 -5.77 -1.38 5.88
N VAL A 25 -5.66 -0.36 5.03
CA VAL A 25 -4.37 0.21 4.61
C VAL A 25 -4.37 1.72 4.78
N THR A 26 -3.21 2.27 5.13
CA THR A 26 -2.93 3.71 5.05
C THR A 26 -2.20 4.00 3.76
N ILE A 27 -2.77 4.90 2.96
CA ILE A 27 -2.29 5.29 1.64
C ILE A 27 -1.79 6.72 1.72
N VAL A 28 -0.57 6.98 1.25
CA VAL A 28 -0.04 8.34 1.06
C VAL A 28 -0.12 8.69 -0.42
N TRP A 29 -0.53 9.92 -0.73
CA TRP A 29 -0.72 10.43 -2.07
C TRP A 29 0.36 11.43 -2.46
N ASP A 30 0.67 11.50 -3.75
CA ASP A 30 1.63 12.48 -4.28
C ASP A 30 1.08 13.90 -4.18
N ASP A 31 1.97 14.85 -3.87
CA ASP A 31 1.63 16.26 -3.76
C ASP A 31 2.77 17.15 -4.29
N PRO A 32 2.47 18.37 -4.79
CA PRO A 32 3.47 19.25 -5.38
C PRO A 32 4.25 20.08 -4.35
N VAL A 33 4.00 19.91 -3.05
CA VAL A 33 4.52 20.78 -1.98
C VAL A 33 5.71 20.16 -1.27
N ASN A 34 5.63 18.87 -0.93
CA ASN A 34 6.61 18.18 -0.11
C ASN A 34 7.81 17.67 -0.94
N LEU A 35 9.02 17.87 -0.41
CA LEU A 35 10.23 17.34 -1.02
C LEU A 35 10.36 15.82 -0.80
N MET A 36 10.86 15.08 -1.80
CA MET A 36 11.16 13.64 -1.70
C MET A 36 11.98 13.25 -0.46
N SER A 37 12.98 14.06 -0.11
CA SER A 37 13.82 13.83 1.07
C SER A 37 13.03 13.98 2.37
N TYR A 38 12.07 14.89 2.41
CA TYR A 38 11.18 15.08 3.54
C TYR A 38 10.20 13.91 3.69
N VAL A 39 9.54 13.49 2.60
CA VAL A 39 8.65 12.32 2.60
C VAL A 39 9.37 11.06 3.08
N THR A 40 10.58 10.82 2.55
CA THR A 40 11.45 9.71 2.97
C THR A 40 11.77 9.78 4.47
N TRP A 41 12.08 10.96 5.00
CA TRP A 41 12.35 11.14 6.42
C TRP A 41 11.11 10.86 7.28
N VAL A 42 9.92 11.32 6.88
CA VAL A 42 8.68 11.05 7.62
C VAL A 42 8.39 9.55 7.65
N PHE A 43 8.61 8.82 6.55
CA PHE A 43 8.40 7.37 6.53
C PHE A 43 9.35 6.62 7.49
N GLN A 44 10.61 7.05 7.59
CA GLN A 44 11.53 6.51 8.59
C GLN A 44 11.07 6.86 10.01
N LYS A 45 10.63 8.10 10.23
CA LYS A 45 10.28 8.63 11.56
C LYS A 45 9.02 8.00 12.13
N LEU A 46 7.96 7.85 11.33
CA LEU A 46 6.67 7.33 11.76
C LEU A 46 6.63 5.79 11.77
N PHE A 47 7.16 5.15 10.74
CA PHE A 47 7.01 3.70 10.55
C PHE A 47 8.26 2.90 10.92
N GLY A 48 9.35 3.58 11.32
CA GLY A 48 10.61 2.93 11.66
C GLY A 48 11.28 2.23 10.48
N TYR A 49 10.89 2.57 9.24
CA TYR A 49 11.50 1.99 8.05
C TYR A 49 12.96 2.39 7.93
N ASN A 50 13.78 1.48 7.42
CA ASN A 50 15.13 1.85 7.00
C ASN A 50 15.05 2.79 5.79
N LYS A 51 16.17 3.48 5.51
CA LYS A 51 16.25 4.47 4.43
C LYS A 51 15.83 3.88 3.08
N GLU A 52 16.33 2.69 2.73
CA GLU A 52 16.06 2.03 1.45
C GLU A 52 14.55 1.77 1.23
N LYS A 53 13.85 1.25 2.24
CA LYS A 53 12.40 1.02 2.16
C LYS A 53 11.64 2.33 2.08
N ALA A 54 12.04 3.34 2.85
CA ALA A 54 11.40 4.65 2.83
C ALA A 54 11.57 5.35 1.47
N GLU A 55 12.76 5.29 0.87
CA GLU A 55 13.03 5.83 -0.46
C GLU A 55 12.20 5.12 -1.54
N LYS A 56 12.08 3.79 -1.44
CA LYS A 56 11.23 3.02 -2.36
C LYS A 56 9.76 3.45 -2.28
N LEU A 57 9.21 3.54 -1.07
CA LEU A 57 7.82 3.97 -0.87
C LEU A 57 7.60 5.42 -1.33
N MET A 58 8.56 6.30 -1.05
CA MET A 58 8.51 7.68 -1.53
C MET A 58 8.52 7.72 -3.07
N MET A 59 9.35 6.91 -3.71
CA MET A 59 9.37 6.84 -5.18
C MET A 59 8.08 6.27 -5.75
N ASP A 60 7.45 5.32 -5.06
CA ASP A 60 6.12 4.83 -5.42
C ASP A 60 5.07 5.96 -5.33
N VAL A 61 5.10 6.78 -4.27
CA VAL A 61 4.26 7.99 -4.19
C VAL A 61 4.49 8.88 -5.41
N HIS A 62 5.74 9.28 -5.67
CA HIS A 62 6.06 10.22 -6.75
C HIS A 62 5.71 9.71 -8.16
N THR A 63 5.97 8.43 -8.43
CA THR A 63 5.84 7.87 -9.79
C THR A 63 4.48 7.26 -10.07
N LYS A 64 3.81 6.72 -9.04
CA LYS A 64 2.50 6.05 -9.17
C LYS A 64 1.35 6.90 -8.62
N GLY A 65 1.64 8.06 -8.06
CA GLY A 65 0.68 8.97 -7.43
C GLY A 65 0.27 8.56 -6.02
N LYS A 66 0.65 7.36 -5.54
CA LYS A 66 0.34 6.85 -4.21
C LYS A 66 1.19 5.65 -3.78
N ALA A 67 1.28 5.43 -2.46
CA ALA A 67 1.82 4.21 -1.89
C ALA A 67 1.07 3.77 -0.63
N VAL A 68 0.91 2.45 -0.44
CA VAL A 68 0.48 1.88 0.85
C VAL A 68 1.67 1.90 1.80
N VAL A 69 1.54 2.62 2.91
CA VAL A 69 2.64 2.79 3.88
C VAL A 69 2.47 1.98 5.16
N SER A 70 1.24 1.54 5.47
CA SER A 70 0.91 0.73 6.65
C SER A 70 -0.32 -0.15 6.36
N THR A 71 -0.45 -1.28 7.06
CA THR A 71 -1.61 -2.18 6.98
C THR A 71 -1.97 -2.75 8.35
N GLY A 72 -3.26 -2.91 8.64
CA GLY A 72 -3.72 -3.49 9.89
C GLY A 72 -5.17 -3.19 10.25
N ALA A 73 -5.46 -3.13 11.54
CA ALA A 73 -6.77 -2.75 12.06
C ALA A 73 -7.10 -1.30 11.68
N ARG A 74 -8.38 -1.03 11.37
CA ARG A 74 -8.86 0.29 10.92
C ARG A 74 -8.40 1.43 11.83
N GLU A 75 -8.56 1.27 13.14
CA GLU A 75 -8.19 2.28 14.14
C GLU A 75 -6.70 2.65 14.05
N ARG A 76 -5.81 1.67 13.87
CA ARG A 76 -4.38 1.96 13.67
C ARG A 76 -4.11 2.68 12.36
N MET A 77 -4.81 2.33 11.28
CA MET A 77 -4.64 3.01 9.99
C MET A 77 -5.12 4.47 10.04
N GLU A 78 -6.22 4.73 10.75
CA GLU A 78 -6.72 6.09 11.00
C GLU A 78 -5.75 6.90 11.86
N MET A 79 -5.12 6.29 12.87
CA MET A 79 -4.05 6.92 13.65
C MET A 79 -2.82 7.25 12.79
N ASP A 80 -2.39 6.33 11.93
CA ASP A 80 -1.27 6.57 11.01
C ASP A 80 -1.57 7.71 10.02
N ALA A 81 -2.78 7.75 9.46
CA ALA A 81 -3.23 8.82 8.56
C ALA A 81 -3.24 10.19 9.26
N ASN A 82 -3.77 10.26 10.49
CA ASN A 82 -3.77 11.49 11.29
C ASN A 82 -2.35 11.98 11.59
N GLN A 83 -1.41 11.08 11.91
CA GLN A 83 -0.01 11.45 12.11
C GLN A 83 0.59 12.01 10.82
N LEU A 84 0.37 11.36 9.67
CA LEU A 84 0.83 11.85 8.37
C LEU A 84 0.29 13.24 8.02
N HIS A 85 -1.00 13.50 8.30
CA HIS A 85 -1.58 14.83 8.15
C HIS A 85 -0.89 15.87 9.05
N GLY A 86 -0.50 15.48 10.27
CA GLY A 86 0.30 16.31 11.17
C GLY A 86 1.69 16.65 10.63
N TYR A 87 2.24 15.81 9.75
CA TYR A 87 3.46 16.07 8.98
C TYR A 87 3.20 16.77 7.62
N GLY A 88 1.96 17.17 7.34
CA GLY A 88 1.60 17.85 6.09
C GLY A 88 1.57 16.92 4.86
N LEU A 89 1.54 15.61 5.05
CA LEU A 89 1.38 14.63 3.97
C LEU A 89 -0.10 14.29 3.78
N TRP A 90 -0.56 14.24 2.53
CA TRP A 90 -1.92 13.78 2.26
C TRP A 90 -2.00 12.26 2.35
N ALA A 91 -2.87 11.77 3.23
CA ALA A 91 -3.11 10.35 3.43
C ALA A 91 -4.60 9.99 3.53
N THR A 92 -4.96 8.78 3.13
CA THR A 92 -6.30 8.20 3.27
C THR A 92 -6.24 6.79 3.83
N VAL A 93 -7.37 6.28 4.30
CA VAL A 93 -7.53 4.89 4.78
C VAL A 93 -8.51 4.17 3.88
N ASP A 94 -8.17 2.96 3.44
CA ASP A 94 -9.00 2.15 2.53
C ASP A 94 -8.98 0.66 2.91
N ARG A 95 -9.92 -0.12 2.37
CA ARG A 95 -9.87 -1.59 2.41
C ARG A 95 -9.20 -2.07 1.13
N GLY A 96 -8.18 -2.92 1.27
CA GLY A 96 -7.42 -3.47 0.14
C GLY A 96 -8.25 -4.31 -0.83
#